data_AF-A0A256XCI7-F1
#
_entry.id   AF-A0A256XCI7-F1
#
_cell.length_a   1.000
_cell.length_b   1.000
_cell.length_c   1.000
_cell.angle_alpha   90.00
_cell.angle_beta   90.00
_cell.angle_gamma   90.00
#
_symmetry.space_group_name_H-M   'P 1'
#
loop_
_entity.id
_entity.type
_entity.pdbx_description
1 polymer ?
#
loop_
_entity_poly.entity_id
_entity_poly.type
_entity_poly.pdbx_seq_one_letter_code
_entity_poly.pdbx_strand_id
1 'polypeptide(L)' 'MLLKDDLGDIIKYKPALLIVGCGSHDRLRVPDETRDYILSLGIKLRVLNTKEACDLFNQLSGKKKIVAALHLTC' A
#
# COMPACT_ATOMS: atom_id res chain seq x y z
N MET A 1 -2.96 -7.41 -10.53
CA MET A 1 -2.57 -8.09 -9.26
C MET A 1 -1.23 -7.53 -8.85
N LEU A 2 -1.06 -7.12 -7.61
CA LEU A 2 0.18 -6.48 -7.14
C LEU A 2 1.12 -7.58 -6.64
N LEU A 3 2.21 -7.82 -7.38
CA LEU A 3 3.15 -8.91 -7.10
C LEU A 3 4.26 -8.42 -6.16
N LYS A 4 4.89 -9.37 -5.44
CA LYS A 4 6.00 -9.11 -4.53
C LYS A 4 7.17 -8.38 -5.21
N ASP A 5 7.40 -8.65 -6.49
CA ASP A 5 8.47 -8.05 -7.29
C ASP A 5 8.24 -6.54 -7.54
N ASP A 6 6.98 -6.09 -7.66
CA ASP A 6 6.63 -4.66 -7.77
C ASP A 6 6.87 -3.88 -6.47
N LEU A 7 7.05 -4.58 -5.34
CA LEU A 7 7.23 -3.98 -4.02
C LEU A 7 8.71 -3.84 -3.62
N GLY A 8 9.65 -4.23 -4.48
CA GLY A 8 11.07 -4.29 -4.15
C GLY A 8 11.65 -2.98 -3.58
N ASP A 9 11.36 -1.86 -4.24
CA ASP A 9 11.83 -0.54 -3.77
C ASP A 9 11.08 -0.06 -2.51
N ILE A 10 9.81 -0.42 -2.36
CA ILE A 10 9.00 -0.10 -1.19
C ILE A 10 9.52 -0.85 0.04
N ILE A 11 9.91 -2.11 -0.13
CA ILE A 11 10.49 -2.93 0.93
C ILE A 11 11.87 -2.39 1.34
N LYS A 12 12.70 -1.96 0.38
CA LYS A 12 13.99 -1.30 0.69
C LYS A 12 13.79 0.00 1.47
N TYR A 13 12.75 0.77 1.14
CA TYR A 13 12.42 2.01 1.83
C TYR A 13 11.96 1.78 3.27
N LYS A 14 11.46 0.57 3.60
CA LYS A 14 10.92 0.18 4.93
C LYS A 14 10.00 1.26 5.53
N PRO A 15 8.89 1.59 4.87
CA PRO A 15 7.93 2.54 5.43
C PRO A 15 7.31 1.99 6.71
N ALA A 16 6.89 2.88 7.61
CA ALA A 16 6.12 2.48 8.78
C ALA A 16 4.69 2.02 8.40
N LEU A 17 4.18 2.52 7.27
CA LEU A 17 2.86 2.22 6.73
C LEU A 17 2.90 2.23 5.21
N LEU A 18 2.41 1.15 4.61
CA LEU A 18 2.11 1.02 3.19
C LEU A 18 0.59 1.12 3.00
N ILE A 19 0.17 2.09 2.19
CA ILE A 19 -1.23 2.30 1.80
C ILE A 19 -1.38 1.81 0.36
N VAL A 20 -2.32 0.91 0.10
CA VAL A 20 -2.62 0.40 -1.24
C VAL A 20 -3.98 0.90 -1.66
N GLY A 21 -4.02 1.68 -2.74
CA GLY A 21 -5.25 2.15 -3.37
C GLY A 21 -5.72 1.18 -4.46
N CYS A 22 -6.83 0.48 -4.22
CA CYS A 22 -7.34 -0.57 -5.13
C CYS A 22 -8.25 -0.06 -6.26
N GLY A 23 -8.32 1.25 -6.49
CA GLY A 23 -9.25 1.83 -7.47
C GLY A 23 -10.71 1.74 -7.01
N SER A 24 -11.61 2.31 -7.80
CA SER A 24 -13.05 2.39 -7.52
C SER A 24 -13.81 1.08 -7.73
N HIS A 25 -13.15 0.06 -8.31
CA HIS A 25 -13.80 -1.13 -8.85
C HIS A 25 -13.44 -2.44 -8.13
N ASP A 26 -12.75 -2.37 -6.98
CA ASP A 26 -12.44 -3.54 -6.12
C ASP A 26 -11.71 -4.73 -6.81
N ARG A 27 -11.18 -4.52 -8.03
CA ARG A 27 -10.55 -5.56 -8.84
C ARG A 27 -9.11 -5.87 -8.43
N LEU A 28 -8.46 -4.96 -7.71
CA LEU A 28 -7.12 -5.20 -7.17
C LEU A 28 -7.23 -5.85 -5.79
N ARG A 29 -6.98 -7.15 -5.71
CA ARG A 29 -6.80 -7.86 -4.44
C ARG A 29 -5.31 -8.01 -4.15
N VAL A 30 -4.91 -7.63 -2.94
CA VAL A 30 -3.58 -7.98 -2.41
C VAL A 30 -3.68 -9.42 -1.91
N PRO A 31 -2.89 -10.36 -2.45
CA PRO A 31 -2.86 -11.74 -1.97
C PRO A 31 -2.46 -11.77 -0.49
N ASP A 32 -3.00 -12.72 0.27
CA ASP A 32 -2.66 -12.86 1.69
C ASP A 32 -1.17 -13.13 1.89
N GLU A 33 -0.54 -13.89 1.01
CA GLU A 33 0.92 -14.13 1.03
C GLU A 33 1.73 -12.82 0.97
N THR A 34 1.30 -11.86 0.14
CA THR A 34 1.90 -10.53 0.07
C THR A 34 1.64 -9.74 1.35
N ARG A 35 0.43 -9.84 1.92
CA ARG A 35 0.10 -9.18 3.19
C ARG A 35 0.97 -9.69 4.33
N ASP A 36 1.06 -11.01 4.48
CA ASP A 36 1.83 -11.67 5.53
C ASP A 36 3.31 -11.33 5.39
N TYR A 37 3.83 -11.29 4.17
CA TYR A 37 5.21 -10.87 3.92
C TYR A 37 5.45 -9.41 4.37
N ILE A 38 4.56 -8.48 4.03
CA ILE A 38 4.66 -7.07 4.44
C ILE A 38 4.57 -6.95 5.97
N LEU A 39 3.64 -7.65 6.60
CA LEU A 39 3.46 -7.67 8.06
C LEU A 39 4.67 -8.28 8.78
N SER A 40 5.25 -9.35 8.22
CA SER A 40 6.48 -9.98 8.73
C SER A 40 7.68 -9.05 8.69
N LEU A 41 7.69 -8.07 7.79
CA LEU A 41 8.73 -7.04 7.70
C LEU A 41 8.53 -5.91 8.74
N GLY A 42 7.47 -5.98 9.56
CA GLY A 42 7.09 -4.94 10.52
C GLY A 42 6.42 -3.72 9.87
N ILE A 43 6.03 -3.83 8.60
CA ILE A 43 5.39 -2.77 7.85
C ILE A 43 3.87 -2.91 8.02
N LYS A 44 3.20 -1.84 8.43
CA LYS A 44 1.73 -1.85 8.47
C LYS A 44 1.18 -1.76 7.06
N LEU A 45 0.15 -2.54 6.75
CA LEU A 45 -0.53 -2.49 5.46
C LEU A 45 -1.98 -2.03 5.62
N ARG A 46 -2.39 -1.06 4.79
CA ARG A 46 -3.80 -0.62 4.67
C ARG A 46 -4.22 -0.69 3.22
N VAL A 47 -5.31 -1.39 2.95
CA VAL A 47 -5.88 -1.54 1.61
C VAL A 47 -7.21 -0.81 1.60
N LEU A 48 -7.32 0.22 0.77
CA LEU A 48 -8.45 1.15 0.71
C LEU A 48 -8.80 1.45 -0.74
N ASN A 49 -9.96 2.05 -0.99
CA ASN A 49 -10.21 2.66 -2.30
C ASN A 49 -9.25 3.84 -2.52
N THR A 50 -8.99 4.20 -3.78
CA THR A 50 -7.98 5.24 -4.11
C THR A 50 -8.28 6.58 -3.44
N LYS A 51 -9.56 6.96 -3.29
CA LYS A 51 -9.96 8.20 -2.64
C LYS A 51 -9.56 8.21 -1.15
N GLU A 52 -9.95 7.19 -0.41
CA GLU A 52 -9.57 7.04 1.01
C GLU A 52 -8.07 6.86 1.21
N ALA A 53 -7.40 6.17 0.28
CA ALA A 53 -5.95 6.01 0.31
C ALA A 53 -5.23 7.37 0.19
N CYS A 54 -5.69 8.24 -0.71
CA CYS A 54 -5.18 9.61 -0.85
C CYS A 54 -5.46 10.47 0.38
N ASP A 55 -6.68 10.44 0.91
CA ASP A 55 -7.05 11.16 2.14
C ASP A 55 -6.17 10.75 3.32
N LEU A 56 -6.01 9.43 3.54
CA LEU A 56 -5.18 8.90 4.62
C LEU A 56 -3.71 9.24 4.43
N PHE A 57 -3.20 9.15 3.21
CA PHE A 57 -1.82 9.54 2.91
C PHE A 57 -1.61 11.02 3.21
N ASN A 58 -2.49 11.91 2.74
CA ASN A 58 -2.39 13.35 2.97
C ASN A 58 -2.44 13.71 4.46
N GLN A 59 -3.28 13.03 5.24
CA GLN A 59 -3.36 13.23 6.69
C GLN A 59 -2.08 12.82 7.43
N LEU A 60 -1.38 11.81 6.93
CA LEU A 60 -0.25 11.20 7.64
C LEU A 60 1.13 11.56 7.07
N SER A 61 1.20 12.07 5.84
CA SER A 61 2.43 12.42 5.11
C SER A 61 3.33 13.37 5.90
N GLY A 62 2.76 14.21 6.77
CA GLY A 62 3.53 15.13 7.62
C GLY A 62 4.18 14.53 8.87
N LYS A 63 3.95 13.25 9.21
CA LYS A 63 4.35 12.68 10.53
C LYS A 63 5.19 11.41 10.48
N LYS A 64 5.13 10.62 9.40
CA LYS A 64 5.82 9.31 9.32
C LYS A 64 6.30 9.02 7.90
N LYS A 65 7.27 8.12 7.77
CA LYS A 65 7.66 7.51 6.48
C LYS A 65 6.53 6.60 5.99
N ILE A 66 5.71 7.12 5.10
CA ILE A 66 4.54 6.44 4.55
C ILE A 66 4.69 6.37 3.05
N VAL A 67 4.33 5.22 2.49
CA VAL A 67 4.31 5.01 1.04
C VAL A 67 2.89 4.67 0.65
N ALA A 68 2.39 5.31 -0.41
CA ALA A 68 1.13 4.95 -1.04
C ALA A 68 1.42 4.33 -2.41
N ALA A 69 1.00 3.09 -2.61
CA ALA A 69 0.93 2.44 -3.90
C ALA A 69 -0.48 2.62 -4.45
N LEU A 70 -0.65 3.56 -5.37
CA LEU A 70 -1.93 3.87 -6.00
C LEU A 70 -1.95 3.29 -7.40
N HIS A 71 -2.87 2.36 -7.67
CA HIS A 71 -3.08 1.89 -9.02
C HIS A 71 -4.00 2.88 -9.75
N LEU A 72 -3.43 3.62 -10.70
CA LEU A 72 -4.11 4.72 -11.41
C LEU A 72 -4.85 4.27 -12.69
N THR A 73 -4.89 2.97 -12.98
CA THR A 73 -5.50 2.43 -14.21
C THR A 73 -6.83 1.73 -13.93
N CYS A 74 -7.86 2.12 -14.69
CA CYS A 74 -9.25 1.63 -14.69
C CYS A 74 -9.40 0.15 -15.08
#